data_AF-A0A961BIA7-F1
#
_entry.id   AF-A0A961BIA7-F1
#
_cell.length_a   1.000
_cell.length_b   1.000
_cell.length_c   1.000
_cell.angle_alpha   90.00
_cell.angle_beta   90.00
_cell.angle_gamma   90.00
#
_symmetry.space_group_name_H-M   'P 1'
#
loop_
_entity.id
_entity.type
_entity.pdbx_description
1 polymer ?
#
loop_
_entity_poly.entity_id
_entity_poly.type
_entity_poly.pdbx_seq_one_letter_code
_entity_poly.pdbx_strand_id
1 'polypeptide(L)'
;MKLPQPCPFLLLWVLLMAPGTFRAADPPAKVPLKITPGKVIIPFDKMRRIWGELISIDQATRTGTFRNESTDEVMRFTVMPYAELLHHATNGDLQDFRVGERAIFRMHENEKGEWVWLTYIQDEMNMMNGHGEYFFVDQIDAASGELTTTWAKGDLTFVREKGVTISTDKDTRFWKAGLPAAFSDIKPGDKLRTKTHGVGKGRVRVAWEVFLDDESLRKFQTEQKAVHEARILKEGAAGYVDAREGQNLELTLFNEGEVQVKRLKPGITVHVVPAGVDRKPVGAPVAATVAQLKMSGRQCLVSLTVAGDGSGFQPAGLARLWVDGP
;
A
#
# COMPACT_ATOMS: atom_id res chain seq x y z
N MET A 1 28.09 21.45 -96.89
CA MET A 1 28.34 21.58 -95.44
C MET A 1 27.77 20.34 -94.75
N LYS A 2 28.64 19.42 -94.31
CA LYS A 2 28.27 18.22 -93.58
C LYS A 2 28.19 18.56 -92.08
N LEU A 3 27.03 18.31 -91.48
CA LEU A 3 26.82 18.38 -90.03
C LEU A 3 27.61 17.26 -89.34
N PRO A 4 28.28 17.52 -88.20
CA PRO A 4 28.98 16.48 -87.44
C PRO A 4 28.02 15.67 -86.55
N GLN A 5 28.35 14.38 -86.39
CA GLN A 5 27.65 13.38 -85.60
C GLN A 5 27.64 13.68 -84.08
N PRO A 6 26.63 13.21 -83.34
CA PRO A 6 26.55 13.36 -81.88
C PRO A 6 27.43 12.33 -81.13
N CYS A 7 28.09 12.80 -80.06
CA CYS A 7 28.82 11.99 -79.08
C CYS A 7 27.86 11.21 -78.17
N PRO A 8 28.18 9.97 -77.75
CA PRO A 8 27.29 9.15 -76.93
C PRO A 8 27.34 9.54 -75.44
N PHE A 9 26.16 9.54 -74.81
CA PHE A 9 25.93 9.70 -73.38
C PHE A 9 26.61 8.60 -72.56
N LEU A 10 27.41 9.00 -71.56
CA LEU A 10 27.95 8.12 -70.52
C LEU A 10 26.88 7.94 -69.42
N LEU A 11 26.32 6.72 -69.31
CA LEU A 11 25.32 6.36 -68.31
C LEU A 11 26.01 6.08 -66.96
N LEU A 12 25.91 7.01 -66.01
CA LEU A 12 26.41 6.85 -64.65
C LEU A 12 25.44 5.99 -63.82
N TRP A 13 25.82 4.74 -63.55
CA TRP A 13 25.09 3.86 -62.62
C TRP A 13 25.36 4.29 -61.17
N VAL A 14 24.39 4.94 -60.53
CA VAL A 14 24.39 5.17 -59.08
C VAL A 14 23.90 3.89 -58.41
N LEU A 15 24.83 3.16 -57.77
CA LEU A 15 24.53 2.01 -56.93
C LEU A 15 23.90 2.53 -55.61
N LEU A 16 22.58 2.43 -55.49
CA LEU A 16 21.84 2.66 -54.24
C LEU A 16 22.19 1.55 -53.24
N MET A 17 23.19 1.79 -52.40
CA MET A 17 23.41 1.01 -51.17
C MET A 17 22.26 1.31 -50.20
N ALA A 18 21.31 0.38 -50.07
CA ALA A 18 20.30 0.46 -49.03
C ALA A 18 21.00 0.43 -47.65
N PRO A 19 20.71 1.37 -46.74
CA PRO A 19 21.27 1.33 -45.39
C PRO A 19 20.74 0.09 -44.67
N GLY A 20 21.63 -0.87 -44.43
CA GLY A 20 21.34 -2.01 -43.57
C GLY A 20 20.99 -1.50 -42.18
N THR A 21 19.74 -1.68 -41.78
CA THR A 21 19.29 -1.41 -40.42
C THR A 21 19.97 -2.41 -39.49
N PHE A 22 21.07 -2.00 -38.85
CA PHE A 22 21.62 -2.72 -37.71
C PHE A 22 20.62 -2.61 -36.56
N ARG A 23 19.76 -3.62 -36.42
CA ARG A 23 18.88 -3.74 -35.25
C ARG A 23 19.77 -4.16 -34.08
N ALA A 24 19.96 -3.26 -33.12
CA ALA A 24 20.60 -3.60 -31.86
C ALA A 24 19.88 -4.81 -31.24
N ALA A 25 20.64 -5.78 -30.76
CA ALA A 25 20.08 -6.94 -30.07
C ALA A 25 19.23 -6.45 -28.89
N ASP A 26 18.02 -7.00 -28.76
CA ASP A 26 17.14 -6.64 -27.66
C ASP A 26 17.87 -6.92 -26.33
N PRO A 27 17.82 -5.99 -25.36
CA PRO A 27 18.46 -6.20 -24.07
C PRO A 27 17.89 -7.45 -23.40
N PRO A 28 18.73 -8.20 -22.66
CA PRO A 28 18.29 -9.44 -22.01
C PRO A 28 17.09 -9.17 -21.11
N ALA A 29 16.11 -10.09 -21.17
CA ALA A 29 14.89 -9.99 -20.37
C ALA A 29 15.27 -9.90 -18.88
N LYS A 30 14.74 -8.88 -18.19
CA LYS A 30 14.93 -8.73 -16.74
C LYS A 30 14.28 -9.91 -16.04
N VAL A 31 15.02 -10.56 -15.15
CA VAL A 31 14.49 -11.66 -14.33
C VAL A 31 13.40 -11.10 -13.41
N PRO A 32 12.17 -11.66 -13.44
CA PRO A 32 11.10 -11.25 -12.56
C PRO A 32 11.51 -11.35 -11.09
N LEU A 33 11.25 -10.30 -10.32
CA LEU A 33 11.48 -10.34 -8.88
C LEU A 33 10.44 -11.27 -8.25
N LYS A 34 10.86 -12.06 -7.25
CA LYS A 34 9.94 -12.87 -6.44
C LYS A 34 10.05 -12.41 -5.00
N ILE A 35 8.94 -12.48 -4.28
CA ILE A 35 8.97 -12.29 -2.84
C ILE A 35 9.88 -13.38 -2.26
N THR A 36 10.77 -12.97 -1.37
CA THR A 36 11.58 -13.87 -0.55
C THR A 36 11.37 -13.45 0.90
N PRO A 37 10.81 -14.30 1.77
CA PRO A 37 10.68 -14.00 3.19
C PRO A 37 12.02 -13.53 3.79
N GLY A 38 11.98 -12.52 4.65
CA GLY A 38 13.19 -11.90 5.23
C GLY A 38 13.82 -10.80 4.37
N LYS A 39 13.29 -10.50 3.18
CA LYS A 39 13.73 -9.35 2.36
C LYS A 39 12.56 -8.45 2.02
N VAL A 40 12.79 -7.14 1.98
CA VAL A 40 11.79 -6.18 1.48
C VAL A 40 11.83 -6.14 -0.04
N ILE A 41 11.01 -6.98 -0.68
CA ILE A 41 10.92 -7.06 -2.15
C ILE A 41 9.44 -6.92 -2.54
N ILE A 42 9.13 -5.96 -3.41
CA ILE A 42 7.77 -5.77 -3.95
C ILE A 42 7.84 -5.95 -5.47
N PRO A 43 7.50 -7.14 -6.00
CA PRO A 43 7.48 -7.38 -7.44
C PRO A 43 6.32 -6.65 -8.13
N PHE A 44 6.60 -5.52 -8.78
CA PHE A 44 5.57 -4.74 -9.48
C PHE A 44 5.19 -5.31 -10.86
N ASP A 45 6.03 -6.19 -11.41
CA ASP A 45 5.84 -6.88 -12.68
C ASP A 45 4.81 -8.01 -12.60
N LYS A 46 4.70 -8.67 -11.45
CA LYS A 46 3.71 -9.73 -11.21
C LYS A 46 2.97 -9.52 -9.88
N MET A 47 1.86 -8.79 -9.95
CA MET A 47 0.95 -8.54 -8.84
C MET A 47 -0.51 -8.48 -9.30
N ARG A 48 -1.45 -8.78 -8.39
CA ARG A 48 -2.89 -8.51 -8.58
C ARG A 48 -3.35 -7.48 -7.56
N ARG A 49 -4.15 -6.51 -7.99
CA ARG A 49 -4.87 -5.59 -7.11
C ARG A 49 -6.35 -5.95 -7.17
N ILE A 50 -6.85 -6.55 -6.10
CA ILE A 50 -8.17 -7.15 -6.06
C ILE A 50 -9.01 -6.37 -5.06
N TRP A 51 -10.17 -5.87 -5.49
CA TRP A 51 -11.17 -5.38 -4.56
C TRP A 51 -11.88 -6.56 -3.92
N GLY A 52 -12.06 -6.50 -2.60
CA GLY A 52 -12.74 -7.54 -1.89
C GLY A 52 -13.21 -7.13 -0.51
N GLU A 53 -14.00 -8.02 0.07
CA GLU A 53 -14.53 -7.91 1.41
C GLU A 53 -13.71 -8.77 2.36
N LEU A 54 -13.18 -8.17 3.41
CA LEU A 54 -12.42 -8.89 4.43
C LEU A 54 -13.34 -9.84 5.21
N ILE A 55 -13.08 -11.15 5.19
CA ILE A 55 -13.91 -12.16 5.89
C ILE A 55 -13.31 -12.52 7.24
N SER A 56 -11.98 -12.66 7.32
CA SER A 56 -11.32 -13.06 8.56
C SER A 56 -9.92 -12.47 8.67
N ILE A 57 -9.48 -12.25 9.91
CA ILE A 57 -8.12 -11.87 10.29
C ILE A 57 -7.71 -12.74 11.48
N ASP A 58 -6.53 -13.33 11.40
CA ASP A 58 -5.77 -13.83 12.53
C ASP A 58 -4.55 -12.93 12.73
N GLN A 59 -4.53 -12.18 13.85
CA GLN A 59 -3.45 -11.25 14.15
C GLN A 59 -2.14 -11.95 14.53
N ALA A 60 -2.21 -13.13 15.14
CA ALA A 60 -1.04 -13.86 15.63
C ALA A 60 -0.26 -14.49 14.47
N THR A 61 -0.96 -15.02 13.48
CA THR A 61 -0.32 -15.57 12.27
C THR A 61 -0.22 -14.54 11.15
N ARG A 62 -0.84 -13.36 11.31
CA ARG A 62 -1.03 -12.34 10.28
C ARG A 62 -1.60 -12.93 8.99
N THR A 63 -2.59 -13.81 9.13
CA THR A 63 -3.30 -14.42 8.01
C THR A 63 -4.75 -13.97 7.98
N GLY A 64 -5.44 -14.28 6.90
CA GLY A 64 -6.87 -14.02 6.80
C GLY A 64 -7.45 -14.48 5.48
N THR A 65 -8.72 -14.15 5.28
CA THR A 65 -9.41 -14.39 4.02
C THR A 65 -10.19 -13.16 3.59
N PHE A 66 -10.34 -12.96 2.29
CA PHE A 66 -11.26 -11.98 1.72
C PHE A 66 -12.07 -12.61 0.58
N ARG A 67 -13.26 -12.10 0.34
CA ARG A 67 -14.09 -12.45 -0.81
C ARG A 67 -13.83 -11.47 -1.94
N ASN A 68 -13.36 -11.97 -3.07
CA ASN A 68 -13.15 -11.17 -4.27
C ASN A 68 -14.51 -10.64 -4.77
N GLU A 69 -14.62 -9.32 -4.94
CA GLU A 69 -15.87 -8.66 -5.36
C GLU A 69 -16.26 -8.99 -6.80
N SER A 70 -15.33 -9.43 -7.65
CA SER A 70 -15.59 -9.73 -9.06
C SER A 70 -15.94 -11.18 -9.36
N THR A 71 -15.55 -12.11 -8.48
CA THR A 71 -15.71 -13.57 -8.72
C THR A 71 -16.36 -14.32 -7.56
N ASP A 72 -16.64 -13.65 -6.45
CA ASP A 72 -17.10 -14.22 -5.17
C ASP A 72 -16.12 -15.23 -4.55
N GLU A 73 -14.93 -15.41 -5.14
CA GLU A 73 -13.91 -16.34 -4.67
C GLU A 73 -13.39 -15.90 -3.29
N VAL A 74 -13.41 -16.83 -2.33
CA VAL A 74 -12.78 -16.61 -1.03
C VAL A 74 -11.29 -16.94 -1.15
N MET A 75 -10.47 -15.88 -1.10
CA MET A 75 -9.02 -15.96 -1.22
C MET A 75 -8.38 -15.90 0.17
N ARG A 76 -7.37 -16.72 0.40
CA ARG A 76 -6.52 -16.66 1.60
C ARG A 76 -5.37 -15.69 1.39
N PHE A 77 -4.91 -15.09 2.48
CA PHE A 77 -3.70 -14.26 2.45
C PHE A 77 -2.84 -14.45 3.70
N THR A 78 -1.57 -14.14 3.54
CA THR A 78 -0.60 -13.93 4.62
C THR A 78 0.03 -12.57 4.42
N VAL A 79 -0.05 -11.73 5.45
CA VAL A 79 0.46 -10.36 5.41
C VAL A 79 1.97 -10.39 5.59
N MET A 80 2.70 -9.94 4.57
CA MET A 80 4.16 -9.85 4.67
C MET A 80 4.57 -8.89 5.79
N PRO A 81 5.70 -9.12 6.49
CA PRO A 81 6.16 -8.24 7.56
C PRO A 81 6.42 -6.79 7.13
N TYR A 82 6.67 -6.51 5.85
CA TYR A 82 6.84 -5.16 5.31
C TYR A 82 5.61 -4.65 4.56
N ALA A 83 4.49 -5.37 4.61
CA ALA A 83 3.29 -5.01 3.88
C ALA A 83 2.81 -3.60 4.29
N GLU A 84 2.45 -2.80 3.31
CA GLU A 84 1.90 -1.47 3.49
C GLU A 84 0.41 -1.59 3.88
N LEU A 85 0.09 -1.28 5.14
CA LEU A 85 -1.27 -1.34 5.66
C LEU A 85 -1.82 0.09 5.74
N LEU A 86 -2.77 0.40 4.88
CA LEU A 86 -3.26 1.77 4.67
C LEU A 86 -4.73 1.87 5.07
N HIS A 87 -4.99 2.55 6.17
CA HIS A 87 -6.32 2.69 6.76
C HIS A 87 -6.61 4.14 7.08
N HIS A 88 -7.84 4.56 6.86
CA HIS A 88 -8.33 5.92 7.08
C HIS A 88 -7.43 7.02 6.50
N ALA A 89 -7.04 6.86 5.23
CA ALA A 89 -6.14 7.79 4.52
C ALA A 89 -4.75 7.99 5.16
N THR A 90 -4.28 7.06 6.01
CA THR A 90 -2.93 7.08 6.59
C THR A 90 -2.38 5.66 6.80
N ASN A 91 -1.24 5.54 7.49
CA ASN A 91 -0.68 4.24 7.89
C ASN A 91 -1.54 3.63 9.01
N GLY A 92 -1.70 2.32 8.98
CA GLY A 92 -2.33 1.57 10.06
C GLY A 92 -1.62 0.25 10.31
N ASP A 93 -2.30 -0.62 11.05
CA ASP A 93 -1.93 -2.01 11.28
C ASP A 93 -3.11 -2.92 10.92
N LEU A 94 -2.87 -4.23 10.88
CA LEU A 94 -3.87 -5.21 10.48
C LEU A 94 -5.10 -5.18 11.41
N GLN A 95 -4.90 -4.83 12.68
CA GLN A 95 -5.97 -4.69 13.68
C GLN A 95 -6.92 -3.50 13.42
N ASP A 96 -6.57 -2.56 12.54
CA ASP A 96 -7.40 -1.40 12.23
C ASP A 96 -8.51 -1.75 11.21
N PHE A 97 -8.31 -2.83 10.45
CA PHE A 97 -9.28 -3.32 9.48
C PHE A 97 -10.38 -4.12 10.16
N ARG A 98 -11.63 -3.85 9.79
CA ARG A 98 -12.80 -4.54 10.33
C ARG A 98 -13.20 -5.70 9.42
N VAL A 99 -13.63 -6.83 9.98
CA VAL A 99 -14.31 -7.87 9.20
C VAL A 99 -15.58 -7.29 8.55
N GLY A 100 -15.77 -7.60 7.27
CA GLY A 100 -16.74 -7.00 6.36
C GLY A 100 -16.16 -5.84 5.54
N GLU A 101 -15.01 -5.27 5.92
CA GLU A 101 -14.50 -4.06 5.28
C GLU A 101 -14.13 -4.29 3.82
N ARG A 102 -14.56 -3.36 2.96
CA ARG A 102 -14.17 -3.35 1.55
C ARG A 102 -12.78 -2.71 1.42
N ALA A 103 -11.84 -3.45 0.84
CA ALA A 103 -10.46 -3.02 0.66
C ALA A 103 -9.85 -3.52 -0.66
N ILE A 104 -8.74 -2.90 -1.07
CA ILE A 104 -7.87 -3.42 -2.13
C ILE A 104 -6.78 -4.29 -1.50
N PHE A 105 -6.62 -5.49 -2.04
CA PHE A 105 -5.57 -6.43 -1.68
C PHE A 105 -4.54 -6.52 -2.81
N ARG A 106 -3.27 -6.22 -2.52
CA ARG A 106 -2.14 -6.44 -3.45
C ARG A 106 -1.54 -7.81 -3.19
N MET A 107 -1.94 -8.77 -4.02
CA MET A 107 -1.56 -10.17 -3.89
C MET A 107 -0.40 -10.51 -4.80
N HIS A 108 0.45 -11.41 -4.33
CA HIS A 108 1.55 -12.03 -5.07
C HIS A 108 1.53 -13.55 -4.88
N GLU A 109 2.13 -14.24 -5.84
CA GLU A 109 2.28 -15.68 -5.77
C GLU A 109 3.37 -16.09 -4.78
N ASN A 110 3.15 -17.21 -4.10
CA ASN A 110 4.19 -17.95 -3.40
C ASN A 110 5.01 -18.83 -4.37
N GLU A 111 5.92 -19.62 -3.82
CA GLU A 111 6.79 -20.53 -4.57
C GLU A 111 6.01 -21.63 -5.31
N LYS A 112 4.78 -21.92 -4.89
CA LYS A 112 3.85 -22.88 -5.51
C LYS A 112 2.95 -22.24 -6.58
N GLY A 113 3.06 -20.93 -6.82
CA GLY A 113 2.20 -20.21 -7.75
C GLY A 113 0.83 -19.80 -7.18
N GLU A 114 0.62 -19.93 -5.87
CA GLU A 114 -0.65 -19.57 -5.21
C GLU A 114 -0.65 -18.08 -4.83
N TRP A 115 -1.71 -17.34 -5.15
CA TRP A 115 -1.87 -15.94 -4.78
C TRP A 115 -2.18 -15.78 -3.29
N VAL A 116 -1.16 -15.79 -2.43
CA VAL A 116 -1.32 -15.76 -0.97
C VAL A 116 -0.52 -14.66 -0.28
N TRP A 117 0.55 -14.13 -0.89
CA TRP A 117 1.36 -13.09 -0.25
C TRP A 117 0.74 -11.71 -0.42
N LEU A 118 0.31 -11.11 0.69
CA LEU A 118 -0.23 -9.76 0.74
C LEU A 118 0.90 -8.77 1.09
N THR A 119 1.21 -7.87 0.16
CA THR A 119 2.19 -6.79 0.39
C THR A 119 1.54 -5.44 0.59
N TYR A 120 0.22 -5.35 0.43
CA TYR A 120 -0.54 -4.12 0.66
C TYR A 120 -2.02 -4.39 0.83
N ILE A 121 -2.61 -3.72 1.80
CA ILE A 121 -4.06 -3.60 1.96
C ILE A 121 -4.38 -2.12 2.14
N GLN A 122 -5.40 -1.66 1.41
CA GLN A 122 -5.83 -0.27 1.44
C GLN A 122 -7.35 -0.20 1.49
N ASP A 123 -7.89 0.50 2.49
CA ASP A 123 -9.33 0.73 2.57
C ASP A 123 -9.83 1.66 1.44
N GLU A 124 -11.15 1.65 1.22
CA GLU A 124 -11.79 2.49 0.20
C GLU A 124 -11.45 3.97 0.37
N MET A 125 -11.44 4.44 1.62
CA MET A 125 -11.19 5.84 1.95
C MET A 125 -9.77 6.29 1.57
N ASN A 126 -8.76 5.49 1.88
CA ASN A 126 -7.37 5.79 1.55
C ASN A 126 -7.15 5.76 0.03
N MET A 127 -7.77 4.80 -0.67
CA MET A 127 -7.74 4.75 -2.12
C MET A 127 -8.32 6.04 -2.71
N MET A 128 -9.54 6.39 -2.34
CA MET A 128 -10.22 7.56 -2.90
C MET A 128 -9.46 8.85 -2.59
N ASN A 129 -8.96 9.01 -1.37
CA ASN A 129 -8.16 10.17 -0.98
C ASN A 129 -6.85 10.26 -1.79
N GLY A 130 -6.10 9.16 -1.91
CA GLY A 130 -4.83 9.13 -2.64
C GLY A 130 -4.97 9.42 -4.14
N HIS A 131 -6.14 9.11 -4.72
CA HIS A 131 -6.43 9.35 -6.13
C HIS A 131 -7.21 10.65 -6.39
N GLY A 132 -7.60 11.39 -5.34
CA GLY A 132 -8.43 12.58 -5.46
C GLY A 132 -9.83 12.26 -6.01
N GLU A 133 -10.36 11.09 -5.68
CA GLU A 133 -11.63 10.56 -6.17
C GLU A 133 -12.75 10.71 -5.14
N TYR A 134 -13.98 10.75 -5.65
CA TYR A 134 -15.24 10.94 -4.94
C TYR A 134 -16.36 10.11 -5.59
N PHE A 135 -17.42 9.87 -4.84
CA PHE A 135 -18.73 9.50 -5.36
C PHE A 135 -19.55 10.77 -5.55
N PHE A 136 -19.86 11.11 -6.79
CA PHE A 136 -20.76 12.20 -7.13
C PHE A 136 -22.19 11.68 -7.08
N VAL A 137 -23.05 12.32 -6.29
CA VAL A 137 -24.44 11.89 -6.12
C VAL A 137 -25.23 12.20 -7.39
N ASP A 138 -25.68 11.18 -8.11
CA ASP A 138 -26.51 11.33 -9.30
C ASP A 138 -27.99 11.34 -8.93
N GLN A 139 -28.42 10.38 -8.09
CA GLN A 139 -29.80 10.23 -7.65
C GLN A 139 -29.86 9.76 -6.18
N ILE A 140 -30.94 10.13 -5.50
CA ILE A 140 -31.23 9.76 -4.11
C ILE A 140 -32.58 9.08 -4.07
N ASP A 141 -32.62 7.85 -3.54
CA ASP A 141 -33.85 7.19 -3.13
C ASP A 141 -33.92 7.15 -1.61
N ALA A 142 -34.62 8.14 -1.04
CA ALA A 142 -34.74 8.27 0.41
C ALA A 142 -35.62 7.18 1.04
N ALA A 143 -36.48 6.52 0.27
CA ALA A 143 -37.35 5.46 0.80
C ALA A 143 -36.57 4.16 1.04
N SER A 144 -35.62 3.85 0.16
CA SER A 144 -34.74 2.69 0.27
C SER A 144 -33.41 3.00 0.98
N GLY A 145 -33.07 4.28 1.17
CA GLY A 145 -31.81 4.70 1.76
C GLY A 145 -30.63 4.51 0.81
N GLU A 146 -30.86 4.63 -0.50
CA GLU A 146 -29.86 4.37 -1.54
C GLU A 146 -29.46 5.62 -2.30
N LEU A 147 -28.19 5.65 -2.70
CA LEU A 147 -27.60 6.66 -3.56
C LEU A 147 -27.11 5.99 -4.84
N THR A 148 -27.51 6.51 -5.99
CA THR A 148 -26.83 6.21 -7.25
C THR A 148 -25.77 7.26 -7.49
N THR A 149 -24.54 6.82 -7.75
CA THR A 149 -23.38 7.71 -7.83
C THR A 149 -22.47 7.42 -9.03
N THR A 150 -21.70 8.44 -9.38
CA THR A 150 -20.58 8.34 -10.31
C THR A 150 -19.28 8.43 -9.53
N TRP A 151 -18.45 7.39 -9.62
CA TRP A 151 -17.13 7.36 -9.03
C TRP A 151 -16.10 7.97 -10.00
N ALA A 152 -15.56 9.13 -9.64
CA ALA A 152 -14.67 9.89 -10.50
C ALA A 152 -13.66 10.72 -9.71
N LYS A 153 -12.66 11.27 -10.41
CA LYS A 153 -11.82 12.34 -9.87
C LYS A 153 -12.63 13.58 -9.54
N GLY A 154 -12.17 14.37 -8.58
CA GLY A 154 -12.84 15.60 -8.12
C GLY A 154 -13.07 16.66 -9.19
N ASP A 155 -12.28 16.65 -10.27
CA ASP A 155 -12.38 17.51 -11.45
C ASP A 155 -13.08 16.82 -12.64
N LEU A 156 -13.57 15.60 -12.46
CA LEU A 156 -14.22 14.76 -13.48
C LEU A 156 -13.34 14.43 -14.70
N THR A 157 -12.03 14.69 -14.66
CA THR A 157 -11.10 14.35 -15.76
C THR A 157 -10.95 12.85 -15.97
N PHE A 158 -11.30 12.06 -14.96
CA PHE A 158 -11.30 10.60 -14.99
C PHE A 158 -12.54 10.07 -14.29
N VAL A 159 -13.32 9.25 -15.01
CA VAL A 159 -14.47 8.52 -14.47
C VAL A 159 -14.07 7.06 -14.34
N ARG A 160 -14.07 6.55 -13.11
CA ARG A 160 -13.77 5.14 -12.84
C ARG A 160 -14.97 4.25 -13.14
N GLU A 161 -16.13 4.64 -12.62
CA GLU A 161 -17.35 3.85 -12.75
C GLU A 161 -18.60 4.74 -12.60
N LYS A 162 -19.65 4.42 -13.36
CA LYS A 162 -20.96 5.09 -13.28
C LYS A 162 -22.01 4.13 -12.73
N GLY A 163 -23.01 4.67 -12.04
CA GLY A 163 -24.11 3.88 -11.49
C GLY A 163 -23.66 2.96 -10.37
N VAL A 164 -22.74 3.45 -9.52
CA VAL A 164 -22.37 2.77 -8.27
C VAL A 164 -23.48 3.03 -7.27
N THR A 165 -24.04 1.96 -6.71
CA THR A 165 -25.10 2.06 -5.70
C THR A 165 -24.47 1.98 -4.32
N ILE A 166 -24.70 3.02 -3.52
CA ILE A 166 -24.32 3.07 -2.10
C ILE A 166 -25.62 3.01 -1.30
N SER A 167 -25.87 1.85 -0.69
CA SER A 167 -26.98 1.64 0.23
C SER A 167 -26.55 2.03 1.65
N THR A 168 -27.51 2.45 2.46
CA THR A 168 -27.32 2.80 3.87
C THR A 168 -28.27 1.98 4.73
N ASP A 169 -27.89 1.78 5.99
CA ASP A 169 -28.70 1.07 6.97
C ASP A 169 -28.69 1.82 8.31
N LYS A 170 -29.31 1.22 9.34
CA LYS A 170 -29.39 1.80 10.69
C LYS A 170 -28.03 2.00 11.37
N ASP A 171 -26.99 1.31 10.90
CA ASP A 171 -25.63 1.35 11.43
C ASP A 171 -24.73 2.29 10.61
N THR A 172 -25.21 2.82 9.47
CA THR A 172 -24.54 3.87 8.69
C THR A 172 -24.49 5.18 9.47
N ARG A 173 -23.28 5.75 9.55
CA ARG A 173 -23.03 7.07 10.13
C ARG A 173 -22.67 8.08 9.03
N PHE A 174 -23.07 9.32 9.24
CA PHE A 174 -22.84 10.42 8.31
C PHE A 174 -22.04 11.52 9.00
N TRP A 175 -21.15 12.17 8.24
CA TRP A 175 -20.26 13.20 8.77
C TRP A 175 -20.23 14.43 7.87
N LYS A 176 -20.38 15.60 8.50
CA LYS A 176 -20.26 16.90 7.85
C LYS A 176 -19.56 17.87 8.81
N ALA A 177 -18.56 18.60 8.32
CA ALA A 177 -17.69 19.47 9.12
C ALA A 177 -17.14 18.78 10.39
N GLY A 178 -16.82 17.48 10.29
CA GLY A 178 -16.31 16.70 11.43
C GLY A 178 -17.35 16.38 12.52
N LEU A 179 -18.62 16.68 12.29
CA LEU A 179 -19.73 16.44 13.21
C LEU A 179 -20.70 15.37 12.65
N PRO A 180 -21.46 14.67 13.51
CA PRO A 180 -22.53 13.80 13.06
C PRO A 180 -23.53 14.54 12.15
N ALA A 181 -23.90 13.90 11.06
CA ALA A 181 -24.86 14.38 10.07
C ALA A 181 -25.97 13.34 9.83
N ALA A 182 -26.83 13.56 8.84
CA ALA A 182 -27.88 12.63 8.46
C ALA A 182 -27.92 12.38 6.94
N PHE A 183 -28.56 11.29 6.53
CA PHE A 183 -28.83 10.99 5.11
C PHE A 183 -29.54 12.15 4.41
N SER A 184 -30.46 12.83 5.10
CA SER A 184 -31.21 13.99 4.57
C SER A 184 -30.34 15.21 4.24
N ASP A 185 -29.09 15.25 4.69
CA ASP A 185 -28.16 16.34 4.36
C ASP A 185 -27.52 16.20 2.98
N ILE A 186 -27.67 15.03 2.34
CA ILE A 186 -27.12 14.70 1.03
C ILE A 186 -28.04 15.25 -0.08
N LYS A 187 -27.43 15.81 -1.13
CA LYS A 187 -28.11 16.34 -2.31
C LYS A 187 -27.50 15.79 -3.60
N PRO A 188 -28.27 15.69 -4.69
CA PRO A 188 -27.68 15.46 -6.02
C PRO A 188 -26.60 16.49 -6.32
N GLY A 189 -25.48 16.04 -6.88
CA GLY A 189 -24.28 16.83 -7.14
C GLY A 189 -23.26 16.88 -5.99
N ASP A 190 -23.61 16.42 -4.78
CA ASP A 190 -22.65 16.35 -3.68
C ASP A 190 -21.51 15.39 -4.01
N LYS A 191 -20.34 15.69 -3.45
CA LYS A 191 -19.15 14.83 -3.53
C LYS A 191 -18.97 14.11 -2.21
N LEU A 192 -19.13 12.80 -2.23
CA LEU A 192 -19.03 11.96 -1.05
C LEU A 192 -17.75 11.13 -1.08
N ARG A 193 -17.28 10.75 0.10
CA ARG A 193 -16.44 9.57 0.28
C ARG A 193 -17.14 8.62 1.24
N THR A 194 -16.82 7.33 1.13
CA THR A 194 -17.41 6.32 1.98
C THR A 194 -16.37 5.40 2.57
N LYS A 195 -16.75 4.79 3.69
CA LYS A 195 -16.21 3.52 4.13
C LYS A 195 -17.32 2.49 4.00
N THR A 196 -17.15 1.54 3.08
CA THR A 196 -18.15 0.52 2.80
C THR A 196 -17.74 -0.85 3.29
N HIS A 197 -18.74 -1.70 3.50
CA HIS A 197 -18.54 -3.14 3.61
C HIS A 197 -19.05 -3.84 2.36
N GLY A 198 -18.43 -4.99 2.08
CA GLY A 198 -18.83 -5.80 0.94
C GLY A 198 -20.19 -6.47 1.17
N VAL A 199 -20.93 -6.64 0.09
CA VAL A 199 -22.09 -7.55 0.02
C VAL A 199 -21.77 -8.78 -0.85
N GLY A 200 -20.50 -8.90 -1.25
CA GLY A 200 -20.01 -9.99 -2.07
C GLY A 200 -20.39 -9.97 -3.54
N LYS A 201 -21.13 -8.98 -4.07
CA LYS A 201 -21.50 -8.94 -5.50
C LYS A 201 -21.64 -7.53 -6.06
N GLY A 202 -20.86 -7.20 -7.10
CA GLY A 202 -21.19 -6.16 -8.07
C GLY A 202 -21.03 -4.70 -7.61
N ARG A 203 -21.92 -3.81 -8.09
CA ARG A 203 -21.86 -2.35 -7.91
C ARG A 203 -22.52 -1.84 -6.62
N VAL A 204 -23.05 -2.74 -5.81
CA VAL A 204 -23.79 -2.40 -4.59
C VAL A 204 -22.83 -2.47 -3.41
N ARG A 205 -22.83 -1.42 -2.59
CA ARG A 205 -22.00 -1.30 -1.40
C ARG A 205 -22.88 -0.79 -0.27
N VAL A 206 -22.64 -1.26 0.94
CA VAL A 206 -23.34 -0.75 2.13
C VAL A 206 -22.36 0.10 2.93
N ALA A 207 -22.73 1.34 3.23
CA ALA A 207 -21.86 2.27 3.91
C ALA A 207 -21.87 2.04 5.43
N TRP A 208 -20.70 1.95 6.04
CA TRP A 208 -20.56 2.21 7.48
C TRP A 208 -20.43 3.70 7.77
N GLU A 209 -19.70 4.41 6.92
CA GLU A 209 -19.44 5.84 7.08
C GLU A 209 -19.65 6.55 5.74
N VAL A 210 -20.32 7.69 5.76
CA VAL A 210 -20.45 8.60 4.62
C VAL A 210 -19.91 9.97 5.03
N PHE A 211 -18.92 10.46 4.30
CA PHE A 211 -18.29 11.76 4.51
C PHE A 211 -18.78 12.72 3.44
N LEU A 212 -19.47 13.78 3.87
CA LEU A 212 -20.06 14.78 2.97
C LEU A 212 -19.05 15.87 2.58
N ASP A 213 -17.87 15.89 3.21
CA ASP A 213 -16.82 16.87 2.95
C ASP A 213 -15.42 16.35 3.32
N ASP A 214 -14.39 17.07 2.83
CA ASP A 214 -12.99 16.79 3.12
C ASP A 214 -12.61 17.09 4.59
N GLU A 215 -13.32 17.99 5.27
CA GLU A 215 -13.05 18.33 6.66
C GLU A 215 -13.30 17.13 7.58
N SER A 216 -14.42 16.45 7.36
CA SER A 216 -14.79 15.22 8.07
C SER A 216 -13.76 14.12 7.85
N LEU A 217 -13.29 13.96 6.60
CA LEU A 217 -12.20 13.03 6.31
C LEU A 217 -10.92 13.37 7.08
N ARG A 218 -10.51 14.65 7.09
CA ARG A 218 -9.28 15.09 7.75
C ARG A 218 -9.30 14.82 9.25
N LYS A 219 -10.47 14.97 9.90
CA LYS A 219 -10.66 14.61 11.31
C LYS A 219 -10.31 13.14 11.55
N PHE A 220 -10.93 12.22 10.81
CA PHE A 220 -10.68 10.77 10.93
C PHE A 220 -9.23 10.40 10.60
N GLN A 221 -8.67 11.02 9.55
CA GLN A 221 -7.26 10.82 9.21
C GLN A 221 -6.33 11.26 10.36
N THR A 222 -6.67 12.35 11.05
CA THR A 222 -5.89 12.88 12.18
C THR A 222 -5.99 11.96 13.39
N GLU A 223 -7.18 11.46 13.69
CA GLU A 223 -7.42 10.48 14.74
C GLU A 223 -6.64 9.18 14.48
N GLN A 224 -6.71 8.63 13.26
CA GLN A 224 -5.97 7.43 12.89
C GLN A 224 -4.45 7.66 12.95
N LYS A 225 -3.94 8.82 12.51
CA LYS A 225 -2.51 9.17 12.65
C LYS A 225 -2.07 9.14 14.10
N ALA A 226 -2.87 9.72 15.00
CA ALA A 226 -2.56 9.73 16.43
C ALA A 226 -2.55 8.32 17.03
N VAL A 227 -3.53 7.48 16.67
CA VAL A 227 -3.59 6.06 17.09
C VAL A 227 -2.35 5.30 16.60
N HIS A 228 -2.01 5.46 15.32
CA HIS A 228 -0.85 4.80 14.72
C HIS A 228 0.46 5.25 15.35
N GLU A 229 0.67 6.56 15.49
CA GLU A 229 1.88 7.11 16.13
C GLU A 229 2.03 6.62 17.58
N ALA A 230 0.96 6.67 18.37
CA ALA A 230 0.97 6.16 19.74
C ALA A 230 1.33 4.67 19.80
N ARG A 231 0.80 3.87 18.87
CA ARG A 231 1.12 2.44 18.75
C ARG A 231 2.59 2.22 18.41
N ILE A 232 3.14 2.92 17.42
CA ILE A 232 4.55 2.77 17.02
C ILE A 232 5.51 3.27 18.12
N LEU A 233 5.15 4.32 18.85
CA LEU A 233 5.91 4.76 20.01
C LEU A 233 5.93 3.69 21.11
N LYS A 234 4.80 3.03 21.36
CA LYS A 234 4.67 1.94 22.34
C LYS A 234 5.38 0.66 21.89
N GLU A 235 5.19 0.23 20.64
CA GLU A 235 5.60 -1.08 20.14
C GLU A 235 6.94 -1.08 19.40
N GLY A 236 7.49 0.10 19.11
CA GLY A 236 8.74 0.25 18.36
C GLY A 236 8.54 0.14 16.86
N ALA A 237 9.48 0.70 16.09
CA ALA A 237 9.54 0.49 14.65
C ALA A 237 9.90 -0.97 14.36
N ALA A 238 9.07 -1.63 13.56
CA ALA A 238 9.36 -2.97 13.07
C ALA A 238 10.38 -2.91 11.91
N GLY A 239 11.18 -3.95 11.79
CA GLY A 239 12.09 -4.14 10.68
C GLY A 239 12.56 -5.58 10.53
N TYR A 240 13.18 -5.87 9.39
CA TYR A 240 13.94 -7.10 9.23
C TYR A 240 15.31 -6.98 9.89
N VAL A 241 15.81 -8.11 10.39
CA VAL A 241 17.23 -8.28 10.71
C VAL A 241 17.93 -8.72 9.44
N ASP A 242 18.74 -7.82 8.87
CA ASP A 242 19.47 -8.09 7.64
C ASP A 242 20.78 -8.86 7.91
N ALA A 243 21.50 -8.49 8.98
CA ALA A 243 22.75 -9.13 9.38
C ALA A 243 23.02 -8.99 10.89
N ARG A 244 23.77 -9.95 11.45
CA ARG A 244 24.20 -9.96 12.86
C ARG A 244 25.57 -10.60 13.01
N GLU A 245 26.57 -9.81 13.41
CA GLU A 245 27.96 -10.26 13.60
C GLU A 245 28.62 -9.56 14.80
N GLY A 246 29.12 -10.28 15.80
CA GLY A 246 29.86 -9.68 16.92
C GLY A 246 29.02 -8.70 17.73
N GLN A 247 29.21 -7.39 17.62
CA GLN A 247 28.30 -6.36 18.16
C GLN A 247 27.47 -5.67 17.08
N ASN A 248 27.74 -5.92 15.81
CA ASN A 248 27.07 -5.29 14.69
C ASN A 248 25.72 -5.95 14.44
N LEU A 249 24.69 -5.11 14.26
CA LEU A 249 23.35 -5.50 13.87
C LEU A 249 22.86 -4.56 12.78
N GLU A 250 22.42 -5.11 11.65
CA GLU A 250 21.84 -4.36 10.55
C GLU A 250 20.34 -4.63 10.44
N LEU A 251 19.56 -3.56 10.34
CA LEU A 251 18.11 -3.62 10.24
C LEU A 251 17.61 -2.82 9.03
N THR A 252 16.57 -3.34 8.37
CA THR A 252 15.74 -2.56 7.44
C THR A 252 14.40 -2.30 8.10
N LEU A 253 14.16 -1.05 8.52
CA LEU A 253 12.92 -0.63 9.16
C LEU A 253 11.80 -0.41 8.13
N PHE A 254 10.58 -0.77 8.52
CA PHE A 254 9.39 -0.65 7.69
C PHE A 254 8.81 0.77 7.72
N ASN A 255 8.16 1.16 6.62
CA ASN A 255 7.66 2.53 6.39
C ASN A 255 6.73 3.05 7.50
N GLU A 256 5.96 2.16 8.11
CA GLU A 256 5.02 2.47 9.20
C GLU A 256 5.71 3.00 10.46
N GLY A 257 7.02 2.75 10.62
CA GLY A 257 7.85 3.15 11.75
C GLY A 257 8.31 4.62 11.75
N GLU A 258 7.77 5.46 10.86
CA GLU A 258 8.28 6.81 10.55
C GLU A 258 8.53 7.68 11.80
N VAL A 259 7.66 7.61 12.81
CA VAL A 259 7.79 8.40 14.05
C VAL A 259 9.06 8.05 14.85
N GLN A 260 9.49 6.79 14.84
CA GLN A 260 10.76 6.39 15.44
C GLN A 260 11.93 6.73 14.51
N VAL A 261 11.78 6.49 13.19
CA VAL A 261 12.82 6.76 12.20
C VAL A 261 13.25 8.23 12.22
N LYS A 262 12.31 9.17 12.34
CA LYS A 262 12.60 10.62 12.44
C LYS A 262 13.44 11.00 13.67
N ARG A 263 13.46 10.15 14.71
CA ARG A 263 14.22 10.36 15.95
C ARG A 263 15.62 9.75 15.88
N LEU A 264 15.90 8.88 14.91
CA LEU A 264 17.18 8.21 14.74
C LEU A 264 18.27 9.17 14.24
N LYS A 265 19.44 9.13 14.90
CA LYS A 265 20.67 9.82 14.49
C LYS A 265 21.88 8.97 14.90
N PRO A 266 23.02 9.03 14.18
CA PRO A 266 24.23 8.35 14.64
C PRO A 266 24.63 8.81 16.05
N GLY A 267 25.08 7.87 16.88
CA GLY A 267 25.52 8.09 18.26
C GLY A 267 24.42 8.02 19.33
N ILE A 268 23.14 7.98 18.96
CA ILE A 268 22.07 7.87 19.97
C ILE A 268 21.91 6.43 20.47
N THR A 269 21.48 6.30 21.72
CA THR A 269 21.08 5.02 22.30
C THR A 269 19.67 4.66 21.86
N VAL A 270 19.49 3.38 21.59
CA VAL A 270 18.22 2.74 21.26
C VAL A 270 18.13 1.44 22.03
N HIS A 271 16.93 0.88 22.11
CA HIS A 271 16.78 -0.53 22.45
C HIS A 271 16.17 -1.32 21.30
N VAL A 272 16.65 -2.55 21.15
CA VAL A 272 16.18 -3.50 20.15
C VAL A 272 15.72 -4.79 20.81
N VAL A 273 14.65 -5.38 20.28
CA VAL A 273 14.12 -6.67 20.72
C VAL A 273 13.86 -7.53 19.48
N PRO A 274 14.23 -8.82 19.47
CA PRO A 274 13.77 -9.75 18.44
C PRO A 274 12.24 -9.75 18.38
N ALA A 275 11.65 -9.96 17.21
CA ALA A 275 10.20 -9.97 17.05
C ALA A 275 9.70 -11.25 16.39
N GLY A 276 8.50 -11.69 16.79
CA GLY A 276 7.78 -12.79 16.16
C GLY A 276 7.18 -12.40 14.80
N VAL A 277 6.54 -13.36 14.13
CA VAL A 277 5.87 -13.14 12.83
C VAL A 277 4.73 -12.13 12.91
N ASP A 278 4.07 -12.04 14.07
CA ASP A 278 3.08 -11.02 14.44
C ASP A 278 3.69 -9.63 14.66
N ARG A 279 5.02 -9.52 14.52
CA ARG A 279 5.85 -8.36 14.83
C ARG A 279 5.83 -8.04 16.33
N LYS A 280 5.40 -8.92 17.24
CA LYS A 280 5.45 -8.62 18.68
C LYS A 280 6.83 -8.96 19.26
N PRO A 281 7.31 -8.22 20.26
CA PRO A 281 8.62 -8.48 20.86
C PRO A 281 8.68 -9.88 21.49
N VAL A 282 9.73 -10.65 21.19
CA VAL A 282 9.99 -11.99 21.72
C VAL A 282 11.35 -12.00 22.44
N GLY A 283 11.40 -11.38 23.61
CA GLY A 283 12.61 -11.35 24.44
C GLY A 283 12.76 -10.06 25.23
N ALA A 284 13.90 -9.94 25.90
CA ALA A 284 14.26 -8.73 26.63
C ALA A 284 14.83 -7.66 25.67
N PRO A 285 14.61 -6.36 25.94
CA PRO A 285 15.26 -5.28 25.21
C PRO A 285 16.76 -5.28 25.47
N VAL A 286 17.51 -5.07 24.39
CA VAL A 286 18.96 -4.94 24.40
C VAL A 286 19.33 -3.53 23.97
N ALA A 287 20.13 -2.86 24.80
CA ALA A 287 20.65 -1.55 24.44
C ALA A 287 21.59 -1.63 23.24
N ALA A 288 21.52 -0.65 22.36
CA ALA A 288 22.43 -0.49 21.24
C ALA A 288 22.66 1.00 20.95
N THR A 289 23.74 1.29 20.23
CA THR A 289 24.01 2.64 19.72
C THR A 289 23.86 2.65 18.22
N VAL A 290 23.22 3.69 17.68
CA VAL A 290 23.10 3.85 16.22
C VAL A 290 24.47 4.20 15.64
N ALA A 291 25.04 3.31 14.84
CA ALA A 291 26.30 3.56 14.15
C ALA A 291 26.08 4.34 12.85
N GLN A 292 25.07 3.94 12.06
CA GLN A 292 24.78 4.56 10.77
C GLN A 292 23.29 4.44 10.41
N LEU A 293 22.82 5.40 9.62
CA LEU A 293 21.50 5.43 9.01
C LEU A 293 21.64 5.67 7.50
N LYS A 294 20.88 4.93 6.69
CA LYS A 294 20.80 5.15 5.24
C LYS A 294 19.35 5.09 4.79
N MET A 295 18.90 6.17 4.16
CA MET A 295 17.58 6.24 3.54
C MET A 295 17.65 5.83 2.07
N SER A 296 16.71 5.01 1.63
CA SER A 296 16.47 4.69 0.22
C SER A 296 14.98 4.83 -0.05
N GLY A 297 14.56 6.00 -0.55
CA GLY A 297 13.15 6.35 -0.62
C GLY A 297 12.52 6.36 0.77
N ARG A 298 11.56 5.46 1.02
CA ARG A 298 10.88 5.31 2.32
C ARG A 298 11.51 4.28 3.24
N GLN A 299 12.42 3.45 2.73
CA GLN A 299 13.13 2.44 3.53
C GLN A 299 14.25 3.10 4.32
N CYS A 300 14.40 2.69 5.58
CA CYS A 300 15.48 3.11 6.47
C CYS A 300 16.33 1.90 6.83
N LEU A 301 17.58 1.86 6.36
CA LEU A 301 18.57 0.92 6.84
C LEU A 301 19.30 1.52 8.03
N VAL A 302 19.44 0.73 9.09
CA VAL A 302 20.05 1.13 10.35
C VAL A 302 21.13 0.13 10.71
N SER A 303 22.35 0.61 10.91
CA SER A 303 23.44 -0.17 11.48
C SER A 303 23.59 0.20 12.96
N LEU A 304 23.61 -0.80 13.82
CA LEU A 304 23.65 -0.67 15.27
C LEU A 304 24.87 -1.38 15.84
N THR A 305 25.42 -0.82 16.92
CA THR A 305 26.38 -1.49 17.80
C THR A 305 25.65 -1.91 19.08
N VAL A 306 25.36 -3.19 19.21
CA VAL A 306 24.70 -3.81 20.36
C VAL A 306 25.63 -3.82 21.57
N ALA A 307 25.13 -3.46 22.75
CA ALA A 307 25.89 -3.43 23.98
C ALA A 307 26.34 -4.83 24.45
N GLY A 308 27.40 -4.88 25.27
CA GLY A 308 27.99 -6.13 25.75
C GLY A 308 28.73 -6.89 24.65
N ASP A 309 28.84 -8.21 24.75
CA ASP A 309 29.38 -9.06 23.67
C ASP A 309 28.35 -9.34 22.54
N GLY A 310 27.17 -8.72 22.64
CA GLY A 310 26.07 -8.89 21.69
C GLY A 310 25.30 -10.21 21.83
N SER A 311 25.62 -11.06 22.80
CA SER A 311 24.90 -12.33 23.06
C SER A 311 23.44 -12.13 23.50
N GLY A 312 23.12 -10.93 24.02
CA GLY A 312 21.79 -10.57 24.49
C GLY A 312 20.72 -10.49 23.39
N PHE A 313 21.10 -10.31 22.11
CA PHE A 313 20.17 -10.25 20.98
C PHE A 313 20.27 -11.52 20.12
N GLN A 314 19.21 -12.33 20.13
CA GLN A 314 19.08 -13.54 19.32
C GLN A 314 18.14 -13.28 18.13
N PRO A 315 18.63 -13.22 16.88
CA PRO A 315 17.80 -12.87 15.74
C PRO A 315 16.63 -13.84 15.52
N ALA A 316 15.43 -13.30 15.30
CA ALA A 316 14.23 -14.05 14.93
C ALA A 316 13.76 -13.70 13.50
N GLY A 317 14.65 -13.13 12.67
CA GLY A 317 14.34 -12.57 11.35
C GLY A 317 13.69 -11.20 11.38
N LEU A 318 12.91 -10.89 12.43
CA LEU A 318 12.32 -9.57 12.67
C LEU A 318 12.85 -8.95 13.97
N ALA A 319 12.77 -7.62 14.04
CA ALA A 319 13.10 -6.86 15.23
C ALA A 319 12.11 -5.71 15.44
N ARG A 320 12.03 -5.25 16.69
CA ARG A 320 11.49 -3.95 17.07
C ARG A 320 12.62 -3.05 17.56
N LEU A 321 12.56 -1.80 17.17
CA LEU A 321 13.50 -0.76 17.55
C LEU A 321 12.74 0.40 18.18
N TRP A 322 13.22 0.87 19.33
CA TRP A 322 12.75 2.09 19.95
C TRP A 322 13.91 3.04 20.10
N VAL A 323 13.66 4.30 19.76
CA VAL A 323 14.50 5.37 20.24
C VAL A 323 14.07 5.66 21.67
N ASP A 324 15.00 5.51 22.61
CA ASP A 324 14.78 5.95 23.99
C ASP A 324 14.27 7.38 23.96
N GLY A 325 13.39 7.76 24.91
CA GLY A 325 12.68 9.05 24.94
C GLY A 325 13.59 10.26 24.62
N PRO A 326 13.02 11.42 24.24
CA PRO A 326 13.84 12.65 24.17
C PRO A 326 14.76 12.80 25.39
#